data_AF-R6XPV4-F1
#
_entry.id   AF-R6XPV4-F1
#
_cell.length_a   1.000
_cell.length_b   1.000
_cell.length_c   1.000
_cell.angle_alpha   90.00
_cell.angle_beta   90.00
_cell.angle_gamma   90.00
#
_symmetry.space_group_name_H-M   'P 1'
#
loop_
_entity.id
_entity.type
_entity.pdbx_description
1 polymer ?
#
loop_
_entity_poly.entity_id
_entity_poly.type
_entity_poly.pdbx_seq_one_letter_code
_entity_poly.pdbx_strand_id
1 'polypeptide(L)' 'MPELPKQYKTEYYYIDYVEYGKTIENIPPEPTIKGYKFNGWYTEADCINKWNFENTLSQLDKDEDFNELCLYAKWIKD' A
#
# COMPACT_ATOMS: atom_id res chain seq x y z
N MET A 1 -5.69 -3.47 -16.47
CA MET A 1 -5.87 -2.73 -15.21
C MET A 1 -7.11 -3.30 -14.54
N PRO A 2 -6.98 -3.97 -13.38
CA PRO A 2 -8.14 -4.58 -12.71
C PRO A 2 -9.16 -3.48 -12.35
N GLU A 3 -10.44 -3.74 -12.64
CA GLU A 3 -11.53 -2.83 -12.29
C GLU A 3 -11.77 -2.86 -10.78
N LEU A 4 -11.69 -1.70 -10.13
CA LEU A 4 -11.80 -1.58 -8.68
C LEU A 4 -13.26 -1.73 -8.21
N PRO A 5 -13.54 -2.40 -7.07
CA PRO A 5 -14.89 -2.51 -6.52
C PRO A 5 -15.47 -1.13 -6.19
N LYS A 6 -16.64 -0.80 -6.75
CA LYS A 6 -17.32 0.51 -6.67
C LYS A 6 -17.73 0.99 -5.26
N GLN A 7 -17.52 0.19 -4.20
CA GLN A 7 -18.00 0.51 -2.85
C GLN A 7 -16.96 1.21 -1.95
N TYR A 8 -15.69 1.25 -2.38
CA TYR A 8 -14.62 1.90 -1.63
C TYR A 8 -13.93 2.92 -2.53
N LYS A 9 -13.54 4.08 -1.98
CA LYS A 9 -12.49 4.86 -2.61
C LYS A 9 -11.19 4.12 -2.33
N THR A 10 -10.43 3.75 -3.35
CA THR A 10 -9.11 3.13 -3.22
C THR A 10 -8.13 3.96 -4.03
N GLU A 11 -7.08 4.44 -3.36
CA GLU A 11 -5.95 5.10 -4.02
C GLU A 11 -4.78 4.11 -3.98
N TYR A 12 -4.10 3.95 -5.12
CA TYR A 12 -2.91 3.13 -5.18
C TYR A 12 -1.67 4.02 -5.15
N TYR A 13 -0.62 3.52 -4.51
CA TYR A 13 0.65 4.18 -4.41
C TYR A 13 1.71 3.20 -4.85
N TYR A 14 2.46 3.66 -5.84
CA TYR A 14 3.54 2.91 -6.42
C TYR A 14 4.84 3.41 -5.82
N ILE A 15 5.59 2.49 -5.23
CA ILE A 15 6.91 2.75 -4.70
C ILE A 15 7.88 2.11 -5.67
N ASP A 16 8.50 2.98 -6.45
CA ASP A 16 9.46 2.70 -7.49
C ASP A 16 10.88 2.66 -6.92
N TYR A 17 11.10 2.33 -5.66
CA TYR A 17 12.40 1.96 -5.11
C TYR A 17 12.20 1.47 -3.69
N VAL A 18 12.32 0.15 -3.50
CA VAL A 18 12.29 -0.47 -2.18
C VAL A 18 13.51 -1.36 -2.00
N GLU A 19 14.30 -1.06 -0.97
CA GLU A 19 15.53 -1.82 -0.65
C GLU A 19 15.21 -2.88 0.41
N TYR A 20 15.67 -4.11 0.16
CA TYR A 20 15.51 -5.23 1.08
C TYR A 20 16.04 -4.87 2.49
N GLY A 21 15.23 -5.16 3.51
CA GLY A 21 15.61 -4.95 4.91
C GLY A 21 15.70 -3.49 5.38
N LYS A 22 15.38 -2.50 4.54
CA LYS A 22 15.19 -1.11 4.97
C LYS A 22 13.75 -0.85 5.36
N THR A 23 13.45 0.32 5.91
CA THR A 23 12.09 0.82 6.18
C THR A 23 11.62 1.70 5.02
N ILE A 24 10.35 1.59 4.64
CA ILE A 24 9.76 2.52 3.66
C ILE A 24 9.55 3.86 4.38
N GLU A 25 10.43 4.82 4.13
CA GLU A 25 10.35 6.17 4.71
C GLU A 25 9.34 7.06 3.96
N ASN A 26 9.13 6.81 2.67
CA ASN A 26 8.28 7.63 1.80
C ASN A 26 6.90 7.00 1.58
N ILE A 27 6.24 6.58 2.66
CA ILE A 27 4.81 6.27 2.57
C ILE A 27 4.10 7.62 2.52
N PRO A 28 3.20 7.84 1.55
CA PRO A 28 2.41 9.06 1.50
C PRO A 28 1.75 9.31 2.86
N PRO A 29 1.85 10.54 3.41
CA PRO A 29 1.22 10.86 4.68
C PRO A 29 -0.26 10.54 4.60
N GLU A 30 -0.82 9.91 5.64
CA GLU A 30 -2.20 9.43 5.71
C GLU A 30 -3.17 10.47 5.10
N PRO A 31 -3.68 10.23 3.87
CA PRO A 31 -4.45 11.24 3.18
C PRO A 31 -5.72 11.56 3.99
N THR A 32 -5.92 12.77 4.48
CA THR A 32 -7.17 13.05 5.21
C THR A 32 -8.29 13.28 4.22
N ILE A 33 -9.03 12.22 3.85
CA ILE A 33 -10.17 12.33 2.95
C ILE A 33 -11.41 12.72 3.75
N LYS A 34 -11.97 13.92 3.51
CA LYS A 34 -13.17 14.38 4.22
C LYS A 34 -14.34 13.39 4.05
N GLY A 35 -14.88 12.92 5.16
CA GLY A 35 -15.98 11.94 5.18
C GLY A 35 -15.54 10.49 4.96
N TYR A 36 -14.23 10.21 5.02
CA TYR A 36 -13.68 8.87 4.97
C TYR A 36 -12.58 8.71 6.01
N LYS A 37 -12.58 7.57 6.70
CA LYS A 37 -11.54 7.16 7.63
C LYS A 37 -10.56 6.21 6.93
N PHE A 38 -9.28 6.50 7.07
CA PHE A 38 -8.22 5.59 6.62
C PHE A 38 -8.29 4.29 7.43
N ASN A 39 -8.36 3.16 6.75
CA ASN A 39 -8.37 1.85 7.41
C ASN A 39 -7.01 1.15 7.36
N GLY A 40 -6.22 1.43 6.33
CA GLY A 40 -4.88 0.90 6.16
C GLY A 40 -4.47 0.73 4.70
N TRP A 41 -3.21 0.30 4.54
CA TRP A 41 -2.60 -0.08 3.29
C TRP A 41 -2.77 -1.57 3.03
N TYR A 42 -2.87 -1.96 1.76
CA TYR A 42 -3.07 -3.34 1.32
C TYR A 42 -2.20 -3.63 0.10
N THR A 43 -1.83 -4.89 -0.13
CA THR A 43 -1.02 -5.27 -1.31
C THR A 43 -1.84 -5.42 -2.59
N GLU A 44 -3.16 -5.42 -2.46
CA GLU A 44 -4.10 -5.75 -3.53
C GLU A 44 -5.30 -4.80 -3.51
N ALA A 45 -5.85 -4.58 -4.71
CA ALA A 45 -7.04 -3.77 -4.93
C ALA A 45 -8.26 -4.20 -4.11
N ASP A 46 -8.42 -5.50 -3.86
CA ASP A 46 -9.53 -6.05 -3.07
C ASP A 46 -9.40 -5.74 -1.57
N CYS A 47 -8.26 -5.18 -1.16
CA CYS A 47 -7.95 -4.85 0.23
C CYS A 47 -8.23 -6.01 1.20
N ILE A 48 -7.76 -7.21 0.82
CA ILE A 48 -7.83 -8.44 1.61
C ILE A 48 -6.61 -8.54 2.52
N ASN A 49 -5.42 -8.46 1.94
CA ASN A 49 -4.15 -8.59 2.63
C ASN A 49 -3.62 -7.23 3.08
N LYS A 50 -3.71 -6.95 4.39
CA LYS A 50 -3.24 -5.68 4.97
C LYS A 50 -1.71 -5.64 4.93
N TRP A 51 -1.17 -4.56 4.39
CA TRP A 51 0.27 -4.31 4.37
C TRP A 51 0.78 -3.99 5.77
N ASN A 52 1.84 -4.67 6.18
CA ASN A 52 2.57 -4.40 7.40
C ASN A 52 3.99 -3.92 7.04
N PHE A 53 4.29 -2.67 7.40
CA PHE A 53 5.58 -2.02 7.12
C PHE A 53 6.76 -2.65 7.85
N GLU A 54 6.52 -3.37 8.95
CA GLU A 54 7.59 -3.97 9.75
C GLU A 54 8.08 -5.32 9.19
N ASN A 55 7.19 -6.08 8.53
CA ASN A 55 7.44 -7.49 8.19
C ASN A 55 7.64 -7.77 6.70
N THR A 56 7.35 -6.82 5.81
CA THR A 56 7.26 -7.15 4.39
C THR A 56 8.52 -6.82 3.59
N LEU A 57 9.38 -5.94 4.11
CA LEU A 57 10.65 -5.58 3.46
C LEU A 57 11.70 -6.69 3.55
N SER A 58 11.51 -7.63 4.48
CA SER A 58 12.24 -8.90 4.57
C SER A 58 11.68 -10.00 3.66
N GLN A 59 10.54 -9.78 3.01
CA GLN A 59 9.93 -10.72 2.06
C GLN A 59 10.23 -10.37 0.60
N LEU A 60 10.83 -9.21 0.36
CA LEU A 60 11.31 -8.81 -0.97
C LEU A 60 12.51 -9.65 -1.38
N ASP A 61 12.74 -9.78 -2.68
CA ASP A 61 13.91 -10.49 -3.15
C ASP A 61 15.15 -9.67 -2.82
N LYS A 62 16.04 -10.27 -2.03
CA LYS A 62 17.31 -9.68 -1.61
C LYS A 62 18.33 -9.62 -2.75
N ASP A 63 18.13 -10.43 -3.79
CA ASP A 63 19.03 -10.55 -4.93
C ASP A 63 18.60 -9.65 -6.10
N GLU A 64 17.44 -8.96 -5.98
CA GLU A 64 17.04 -7.90 -6.90
C GLU A 64 17.52 -6.53 -6.43
N ASP A 65 18.22 -5.81 -7.32
CA ASP A 65 18.66 -4.43 -7.10
C ASP A 65 17.49 -3.46 -6.90
N PHE A 66 16.27 -3.89 -7.25
CA PHE A 66 15.10 -3.05 -7.27
C PHE A 66 13.82 -3.87 -7.08
N ASN A 67 13.08 -3.56 -6.03
CA ASN A 67 11.75 -4.12 -5.84
C ASN A 67 10.69 -3.03 -6.03
N GLU A 68 9.65 -3.39 -6.79
CA GLU A 68 8.47 -2.56 -7.00
C GLU A 68 7.41 -2.92 -5.98
N LEU A 69 6.85 -1.92 -5.30
CA LEU A 69 5.77 -2.14 -4.34
C LEU A 69 4.55 -1.31 -4.70
N CYS A 70 3.42 -1.98 -4.88
CA CYS A 70 2.13 -1.32 -5.07
C CYS A 70 1.27 -1.50 -3.81
N LEU A 71 0.91 -0.39 -3.17
CA LEU A 71 0.04 -0.35 -1.99
C LEU A 71 -1.30 0.30 -2.33
N TYR A 72 -2.37 -0.29 -1.83
CA TYR A 72 -3.74 0.17 -1.99
C TYR A 72 -4.27 0.71 -0.66
N ALA A 73 -4.63 1.98 -0.61
CA ALA A 73 -5.27 2.61 0.54
C ALA A 73 -6.75 2.22 0.59
N LYS A 74 -7.18 1.61 1.70
CA LYS A 74 -8.59 1.37 1.96
C LYS A 74 -9.18 2.51 2.78
N TRP A 75 -10.21 3.14 2.22
CA TRP A 75 -10.99 4.19 2.85
C TRP A 75 -12.38 3.68 3.22
N ILE A 76 -12.77 3.83 4.49
CA ILE A 76 -14.11 3.53 4.96
C ILE A 76 -14.86 4.86 5.07
N LYS A 77 -16.03 4.98 4.44
CA LYS A 77 -16.87 6.17 4.58
C LYS A 77 -17.29 6.31 6.06
N ASP A 78 -17.05 7.49 6.65
CA ASP A 78 -17.52 7.83 7.99
C ASP A 78 -19.05 7.95 8.04
#